data_AF-A0A1I3AFX5-F1
#
_entry.id   AF-A0A1I3AFX5-F1
#
_cell.length_a   1.000
_cell.length_b   1.000
_cell.length_c   1.000
_cell.angle_alpha   90.00
_cell.angle_beta   90.00
_cell.angle_gamma   90.00
#
_symmetry.space_group_name_H-M   'P 1'
#
loop_
_entity.id
_entity.type
_entity.pdbx_description
1 polymer ?
#
loop_
_entity_poly.entity_id
_entity_poly.type
_entity_poly.pdbx_seq_one_letter_code
_entity_poly.pdbx_strand_id
1 'polypeptide(L)'
;MGKLSQRVGDRLLLLTTHQAAGGRWPAPIPGEGWRLRRAGPRWFAVWSSDCERLRRLRVLLLPAAWLGLSAQQELALALGQSRAGDCPAALAGPLLTARGKLRRRLSRGF
;
A
#
# COMPACT_ATOMS: atom_id res chain seq x y z
N MET A 1 1.64 -19.40 -21.64
CA MET A 1 0.44 -18.70 -21.12
C MET A 1 0.69 -17.56 -20.10
N GLY A 2 1.93 -17.24 -19.70
CA GLY A 2 2.18 -16.33 -18.54
C GLY A 2 2.04 -14.82 -18.78
N LYS A 3 2.36 -14.30 -19.96
CA LYS A 3 2.41 -12.83 -20.20
C LYS A 3 1.03 -12.17 -20.27
N LEU A 4 0.01 -12.88 -20.75
CA LEU A 4 -1.35 -12.34 -20.88
C LEU A 4 -2.03 -12.20 -19.50
N SER A 5 -1.95 -13.23 -18.66
CA SER A 5 -2.46 -13.21 -17.28
C SER A 5 -1.82 -12.09 -16.45
N GLN A 6 -0.50 -11.89 -16.61
CA GLN A 6 0.22 -10.82 -15.93
C GLN A 6 -0.29 -9.43 -16.34
N ARG A 7 -0.49 -9.18 -17.64
CA ARG A 7 -1.03 -7.90 -18.17
C ARG A 7 -2.45 -7.63 -17.69
N VAL A 8 -3.31 -8.66 -17.62
CA VAL A 8 -4.67 -8.52 -17.10
C VAL A 8 -4.64 -8.14 -15.62
N GLY A 9 -3.83 -8.82 -14.81
CA GLY A 9 -3.65 -8.47 -13.40
C GLY A 9 -3.13 -7.05 -13.18
N ASP A 10 -2.21 -6.59 -14.03
CA ASP A 10 -1.68 -5.22 -13.97
C ASP A 10 -2.77 -4.19 -14.27
N ARG A 11 -3.61 -4.43 -15.28
CA ARG A 11 -4.75 -3.56 -15.59
C ARG A 11 -5.79 -3.58 -14.47
N LEU A 12 -6.10 -4.75 -13.91
CA LEU A 12 -7.04 -4.86 -12.80
C LEU A 12 -6.55 -4.08 -11.58
N LEU A 13 -5.27 -4.15 -11.23
CA LEU A 13 -4.70 -3.33 -10.17
C LEU A 13 -4.95 -1.84 -10.42
N LEU A 14 -4.68 -1.37 -11.65
CA LEU A 14 -4.85 0.04 -12.00
C LEU A 14 -6.32 0.49 -12.02
N LEU A 15 -7.25 -0.37 -12.39
CA LEU A 15 -8.69 -0.07 -12.44
C LEU A 15 -9.35 -0.10 -11.06
N THR A 16 -8.83 -0.91 -10.14
CA THR A 16 -9.45 -1.16 -8.81
C THR A 16 -8.80 -0.37 -7.68
N THR A 17 -7.79 0.42 -8.02
CA THR A 17 -7.12 1.35 -7.12
C THR A 17 -7.06 2.71 -7.79
N HIS A 18 -7.07 3.80 -7.03
CA HIS A 18 -6.89 5.13 -7.58
C HIS A 18 -5.51 5.68 -7.22
N GLN A 19 -4.96 6.51 -8.10
CA GLN A 19 -3.73 7.24 -7.78
C GLN A 19 -4.05 8.17 -6.61
N ALA A 20 -3.27 8.09 -5.53
CA ALA A 20 -3.34 9.14 -4.52
C ALA A 20 -2.82 10.42 -5.18
N ALA A 21 -3.67 11.46 -5.26
CA ALA A 21 -3.20 12.80 -5.58
C ALA A 21 -2.05 13.12 -4.63
N GLY A 22 -1.00 13.78 -5.13
CA GLY A 22 0.22 14.11 -4.39
C GLY A 22 -0.01 15.08 -3.23
N GLY A 23 -0.87 14.71 -2.28
CA GLY A 23 -1.09 15.41 -1.05
C GLY A 23 0.18 15.37 -0.22
N ARG A 24 0.43 16.47 0.50
CA ARG A 24 1.60 16.71 1.36
C ARG A 24 1.85 15.50 2.27
N TRP A 25 2.74 14.61 1.85
CA TRP A 25 3.38 13.69 2.76
C TRP A 25 4.42 14.49 3.53
N PRO A 26 4.55 14.28 4.85
CA PRO A 26 5.54 15.00 5.64
C PRO A 26 6.98 14.63 5.26
N ALA A 27 7.18 13.60 4.42
CA ALA A 27 8.48 13.23 3.88
C ALA A 27 8.34 12.73 2.43
N PRO A 28 9.33 13.01 1.56
CA PRO A 28 9.38 12.37 0.24
C PRO A 28 9.47 10.85 0.42
N ILE A 29 8.67 10.11 -0.34
CA ILE A 29 8.83 8.66 -0.46
C ILE A 29 10.23 8.43 -1.06
N PRO A 30 11.15 7.72 -0.36
CA PRO A 30 12.48 7.50 -0.87
C PRO A 30 12.41 6.59 -2.09
N GLY A 31 12.87 7.11 -3.24
CA GLY A 31 13.03 6.37 -4.48
C GLY A 31 12.26 6.99 -5.64
N GLU A 32 12.99 7.44 -6.66
CA GLU A 32 12.42 7.92 -7.92
C GLU A 32 11.63 6.79 -8.60
N GLY A 33 10.31 6.99 -8.75
CA GLY A 33 9.43 6.12 -9.54
C GLY A 33 8.45 5.22 -8.78
N TRP A 34 8.35 5.33 -7.45
CA TRP A 34 7.23 4.71 -6.72
C TRP A 34 5.94 5.52 -6.90
N ARG A 35 4.84 4.83 -7.20
CA ARG A 35 3.49 5.38 -7.33
C ARG A 35 2.65 4.97 -6.14
N LEU A 36 2.06 5.97 -5.50
CA LEU A 36 1.13 5.73 -4.40
C LEU A 36 -0.29 5.47 -4.92
N ARG A 37 -0.88 4.34 -4.56
CA ARG A 37 -2.27 4.02 -4.93
C ARG A 37 -3.09 3.65 -3.71
N ARG A 38 -4.36 4.06 -3.72
CA ARG A 38 -5.32 3.79 -2.65
C ARG A 38 -6.37 2.79 -3.11
N ALA A 39 -6.71 1.88 -2.22
CA ALA A 39 -7.70 0.83 -2.48
C ALA A 39 -8.80 0.81 -1.41
N GLY A 40 -10.03 0.53 -1.82
CA GLY A 40 -11.10 0.13 -0.91
C GLY A 40 -10.77 -1.20 -0.22
N PRO A 41 -11.51 -1.59 0.82
CA PRO A 41 -11.10 -2.69 1.69
C PRO A 41 -10.93 -4.03 0.98
N ARG A 42 -11.90 -4.39 0.13
CA ARG A 42 -11.86 -5.62 -0.69
C ARG A 42 -10.61 -5.68 -1.57
N TRP A 43 -10.36 -4.63 -2.36
CA TRP A 43 -9.22 -4.59 -3.28
C TRP A 43 -7.89 -4.43 -2.56
N PHE A 44 -7.87 -3.73 -1.43
CA PHE A 44 -6.67 -3.66 -0.59
C PHE A 44 -6.27 -5.06 -0.15
N ALA A 45 -7.22 -5.87 0.35
CA ALA A 45 -6.94 -7.25 0.78
C ALA A 45 -6.29 -8.08 -0.34
N VAL A 46 -6.88 -8.05 -1.55
CA VAL A 46 -6.38 -8.78 -2.74
C VAL A 46 -4.96 -8.32 -3.11
N TRP A 47 -4.74 -7.02 -3.23
CA TRP A 47 -3.47 -6.51 -3.75
C TRP A 47 -2.35 -6.48 -2.71
N SER A 48 -2.68 -6.35 -1.42
CA SER A 48 -1.69 -6.32 -0.33
C SER A 48 -0.91 -7.63 -0.16
N SER A 49 -1.43 -8.76 -0.67
CA SER A 49 -0.73 -10.04 -0.67
C SER A 49 0.15 -10.27 -1.92
N ASP A 50 -0.06 -9.51 -3.00
CA ASP A 50 0.73 -9.62 -4.25
C ASP A 50 1.94 -8.66 -4.23
N CYS A 51 2.82 -8.85 -3.24
CA CYS A 51 3.99 -8.00 -3.02
C CYS A 51 4.93 -7.96 -4.23
N GLU A 52 5.04 -9.06 -4.99
CA GLU A 52 5.85 -9.13 -6.20
C GLU A 52 5.31 -8.21 -7.30
N ARG A 53 3.99 -8.21 -7.55
CA ARG A 53 3.38 -7.30 -8.53
C ARG A 53 3.53 -5.85 -8.10
N LEU A 54 3.27 -5.55 -6.82
CA LEU A 54 3.41 -4.19 -6.30
C LEU A 54 4.84 -3.68 -6.45
N ARG A 55 5.85 -4.50 -6.13
CA ARG A 55 7.27 -4.13 -6.30
C ARG A 55 7.64 -3.94 -7.77
N ARG A 56 7.28 -4.88 -8.65
CA ARG A 56 7.56 -4.79 -10.09
C ARG A 56 6.95 -3.55 -10.73
N LEU A 57 5.73 -3.19 -10.33
CA LEU A 57 5.02 -2.01 -10.85
C LEU A 57 5.39 -0.72 -10.13
N ARG A 58 6.27 -0.80 -9.13
CA ARG A 58 6.63 0.27 -8.20
C ARG A 58 5.40 0.95 -7.61
N VAL A 59 4.47 0.16 -7.08
CA VAL A 59 3.24 0.65 -6.44
C VAL A 59 3.34 0.49 -4.93
N LEU A 60 3.12 1.57 -4.21
CA LEU A 60 2.88 1.56 -2.76
C LEU A 60 1.37 1.60 -2.55
N LEU A 61 0.85 0.58 -1.91
CA LEU A 61 -0.58 0.42 -1.71
C LEU A 61 -0.97 0.94 -0.33
N LEU A 62 -1.91 1.87 -0.29
CA LEU A 62 -2.53 2.34 0.94
C LEU A 62 -4.02 2.01 0.99
N PRO A 63 -4.58 1.83 2.18
CA PRO A 63 -6.02 1.84 2.30
C PRO A 63 -6.56 3.24 1.95
N ALA A 64 -7.69 3.27 1.26
CA ALA A 64 -8.54 4.45 1.25
C ALA A 64 -9.04 4.77 2.67
N ALA A 65 -9.70 5.91 2.87
CA ALA A 65 -10.03 6.49 4.18
C ALA A 65 -10.96 5.65 5.11
N TRP A 66 -11.14 4.36 4.87
CA TRP A 66 -11.96 3.43 5.65
C TRP A 66 -11.27 2.88 6.91
N LEU A 67 -9.95 3.08 7.06
CA LEU A 67 -9.18 2.58 8.21
C LEU A 67 -8.90 3.63 9.30
N GLY A 68 -9.15 4.91 9.03
CA GLY A 68 -8.80 6.00 9.95
C GLY A 68 -7.32 5.98 10.34
N LEU A 69 -6.42 5.88 9.36
CA LEU A 69 -4.98 5.98 9.60
C LEU A 69 -4.56 7.44 9.75
N SER A 70 -3.64 7.71 10.67
CA SER A 70 -2.97 9.01 10.72
C SER A 70 -1.95 9.14 9.58
N ALA A 71 -1.54 10.37 9.25
CA ALA A 71 -0.51 10.60 8.23
C ALA A 71 0.81 9.86 8.53
N GLN A 72 1.21 9.78 9.81
CA GLN A 72 2.38 8.99 10.23
C GLN A 72 2.18 7.47 10.01
N GLN A 73 0.96 6.95 10.23
CA GLN A 73 0.64 5.55 9.98
C GLN A 73 0.64 5.22 8.48
N GLU A 74 0.09 6.11 7.65
CA GLU A 74 0.15 5.98 6.19
C GLU A 74 1.59 6.00 5.67
N LEU A 75 2.39 6.97 6.13
CA LEU A 75 3.82 7.07 5.78
C LEU A 75 4.58 5.79 6.19
N ALA A 76 4.38 5.32 7.42
CA ALA A 76 5.03 4.13 7.93
C ALA A 76 4.68 2.87 7.11
N LEU A 77 3.40 2.70 6.73
CA LEU A 77 2.97 1.59 5.87
C LEU A 77 3.61 1.62 4.49
N ALA A 78 3.73 2.81 3.90
CA ALA A 78 4.31 2.94 2.58
C ALA A 78 5.82 2.77 2.58
N LEU A 79 6.52 3.31 3.58
CA LEU A 79 7.96 3.09 3.73
C LEU A 79 8.28 1.60 3.95
N GLY A 80 7.49 0.93 4.79
CA GLY A 80 7.61 -0.51 5.03
C GLY A 80 7.34 -1.39 3.80
N GLN A 81 6.73 -0.85 2.74
CA GLN A 81 6.58 -1.52 1.43
C GLN A 81 7.74 -1.23 0.48
N SER A 82 8.28 0.00 0.52
CA SER A 82 9.36 0.45 -0.37
C SER A 82 10.72 -0.17 -0.06
N ARG A 83 10.99 -0.46 1.22
CA ARG A 83 12.27 -1.01 1.70
C ARG A 83 12.06 -2.40 2.25
N ALA A 84 12.76 -3.38 1.69
CA ALA A 84 12.86 -4.70 2.29
C ALA A 84 13.68 -4.60 3.58
N GLY A 85 13.05 -4.16 4.68
CA GLY A 85 13.63 -4.22 6.03
C GLY A 85 13.76 -2.88 6.77
N ASP A 86 14.11 -1.79 6.09
CA ASP A 86 14.52 -0.55 6.79
C ASP A 86 13.39 0.49 6.91
N CYS A 87 12.46 0.24 7.83
CA CYS A 87 11.58 1.28 8.34
C CYS A 87 12.34 2.09 9.41
N PRO A 88 12.38 3.43 9.34
CA PRO A 88 13.00 4.24 10.39
C PRO A 88 12.44 3.89 11.78
N ALA A 89 13.30 3.82 12.81
CA ALA A 89 12.89 3.43 14.17
C ALA A 89 11.71 4.29 14.70
N ALA A 90 11.70 5.60 14.38
CA ALA A 90 10.62 6.52 14.71
C ALA A 90 9.25 6.12 14.15
N LEU A 91 9.22 5.30 13.09
CA LEU A 91 8.01 4.83 12.42
C LEU A 91 7.65 3.37 12.78
N ALA A 92 8.43 2.70 13.64
CA ALA A 92 8.13 1.34 14.08
C ALA A 92 6.78 1.24 14.83
N GLY A 93 6.54 2.12 15.80
CA GLY A 93 5.27 2.20 16.53
C GLY A 93 4.06 2.50 15.63
N PRO A 94 4.11 3.56 14.79
CA PRO A 94 3.10 3.83 13.79
C PRO A 94 2.84 2.66 12.83
N LEU A 95 3.89 1.98 12.34
CA LEU A 95 3.78 0.82 11.45
C LEU A 95 3.05 -0.34 12.12
N LEU A 96 3.45 -0.70 13.35
CA LEU A 96 2.81 -1.75 14.14
C LEU A 96 1.33 -1.44 14.36
N THR A 97 1.01 -0.20 14.72
CA THR A 97 -0.38 0.24 14.93
C THR A 97 -1.19 0.12 13.65
N ALA A 98 -0.65 0.57 12.52
CA ALA A 98 -1.31 0.50 11.23
C ALA A 98 -1.57 -0.95 10.78
N ARG A 99 -0.57 -1.83 10.92
CA ARG A 99 -0.69 -3.28 10.67
C ARG A 99 -1.74 -3.93 11.59
N GLY A 100 -1.78 -3.54 12.86
CA GLY A 100 -2.77 -4.02 13.82
C GLY A 100 -4.21 -3.61 13.44
N LYS A 101 -4.41 -2.37 12.98
CA LYS A 101 -5.71 -1.91 12.46
C LYS A 101 -6.11 -2.69 11.20
N LEU A 102 -5.17 -2.87 10.26
CA LEU A 102 -5.36 -3.66 9.04
C LEU A 102 -5.79 -5.09 9.35
N ARG A 103 -5.01 -5.80 10.17
CA ARG A 103 -5.33 -7.19 10.57
C ARG A 103 -6.73 -7.29 11.16
N ARG A 104 -7.07 -6.43 12.12
CA ARG A 104 -8.40 -6.43 12.75
C ARG A 104 -9.54 -6.19 11.77
N ARG A 105 -9.36 -5.32 10.77
CA ARG A 105 -10.41 -5.02 9.78
C ARG A 105 -10.52 -6.10 8.71
N LEU A 106 -9.40 -6.58 8.19
CA LEU A 106 -9.39 -7.60 7.13
C LEU A 106 -9.87 -8.97 7.65
N SER A 107 -9.62 -9.30 8.91
CA SER A 107 -10.09 -10.56 9.52
C SER A 107 -11.59 -10.60 9.83
N ARG A 108 -12.30 -9.46 9.80
CA ARG A 108 -13.72 -9.39 10.16
C ARG A 108 -14.67 -9.66 8.98
N GLY A 109 -14.15 -9.86 7.76
CA GLY A 109 -14.96 -9.86 6.55
C GLY A 109 -15.52 -8.46 6.28
N PHE A 110 -15.66 -8.09 4.99
CA PHE A 110 -16.36 -6.88 4.58
C PHE A 110 -17.69 -7.27 3.97
#